data_AF-A0A5C4M366-F1
#
_entry.id   AF-A0A5C4M366-F1
#
_cell.length_a   1.000
_cell.length_b   1.000
_cell.length_c   1.000
_cell.angle_alpha   90.00
_cell.angle_beta   90.00
_cell.angle_gamma   90.00
#
_symmetry.space_group_name_H-M   'P 1'
#
loop_
_entity.id
_entity.type
_entity.pdbx_description
1 polymer ?
#
loop_
_entity_poly.entity_id
_entity_poly.type
_entity_poly.pdbx_seq_one_letter_code
_entity_poly.pdbx_strand_id
1 'polypeptide(L)' 'MTRYRFLDGMGDVMDERDFPDNAAALSWAQDEEELDDEVQRVEYLGPEGDWRWAGALEG' A
#
# COMPACT_ATOMS: atom_id res chain seq x y z
N MET A 1 11.50 6.91 -6.14
CA MET A 1 10.06 6.60 -6.05
C MET A 1 9.95 5.10 -6.19
N THR A 2 9.24 4.47 -5.28
CA THR A 2 9.06 3.02 -5.22
C THR A 2 7.60 2.73 -5.58
N ARG A 3 7.35 1.65 -6.33
CA ARG A 3 5.99 1.22 -6.65
C ARG A 3 5.38 0.56 -5.42
N TYR A 4 4.18 0.99 -5.05
CA TYR A 4 3.39 0.41 -3.98
C TYR A 4 2.09 -0.14 -4.53
N ARG A 5 1.57 -1.18 -3.89
CA ARG A 5 0.24 -1.72 -4.12
C ARG A 5 -0.53 -1.79 -2.81
N PHE A 6 -1.82 -1.52 -2.91
CA PHE A 6 -2.76 -1.40 -1.80
C PHE A 6 -3.74 -2.55 -1.93
N LEU A 7 -3.88 -3.33 -0.86
CA LEU A 7 -4.69 -4.54 -0.87
C LEU A 7 -5.79 -4.46 0.18
N ASP A 8 -6.94 -5.00 -0.18
CA ASP A 8 -8.08 -5.19 0.73
C ASP A 8 -7.84 -6.36 1.70
N GLY A 9 -8.85 -6.68 2.53
CA GLY A 9 -8.81 -7.80 3.47
C GLY A 9 -8.79 -9.19 2.83
N MET A 10 -9.12 -9.32 1.55
CA MET A 10 -9.03 -10.56 0.77
C MET A 10 -7.67 -10.72 0.10
N GLY A 11 -6.87 -9.66 0.03
CA GLY A 11 -5.58 -9.62 -0.65
C GLY A 11 -5.72 -9.30 -2.15
N ASP A 12 -6.84 -8.72 -2.56
CA ASP A 12 -7.02 -8.19 -3.90
C ASP A 12 -6.40 -6.80 -4.00
N VAL A 13 -5.78 -6.51 -5.15
CA VAL A 13 -5.13 -5.22 -5.39
C VAL A 13 -6.18 -4.19 -5.74
N MET A 14 -6.32 -3.19 -4.87
CA MET A 14 -7.25 -2.07 -5.02
C MET A 14 -6.64 -0.95 -5.86
N ASP A 15 -5.37 -0.61 -5.58
CA ASP A 15 -4.65 0.44 -6.31
C ASP A 15 -3.15 0.13 -6.37
N GLU A 16 -2.48 0.71 -7.36
CA GLU A 16 -1.02 0.65 -7.47
C GLU A 16 -0.46 2.00 -7.92
N ARG A 17 0.44 2.55 -7.12
CA ARG A 17 1.05 3.87 -7.39
C ARG A 17 2.41 4.04 -6.75
N ASP A 18 3.12 5.07 -7.18
CA ASP A 18 4.50 5.32 -6.79
C ASP A 18 4.58 6.37 -5.66
N PHE A 19 5.30 6.04 -4.58
CA PHE A 19 5.53 6.92 -3.43
C PHE A 19 7.02 7.14 -3.15
N PRO A 20 7.39 8.23 -2.45
CA PRO A 20 8.77 8.47 -2.05
C PRO A 20 9.26 7.49 -0.96
N ASP A 21 8.38 7.07 -0.06
CA ASP A 21 8.68 6.25 1.11
C ASP A 21 7.42 5.57 1.67
N ASN A 22 7.62 4.63 2.60
CA ASN A 22 6.54 3.85 3.20
C ASN A 22 5.58 4.74 4.00
N ALA A 23 6.05 5.81 4.63
CA ALA A 23 5.18 6.67 5.44
C ALA A 23 4.19 7.43 4.55
N ALA A 24 4.63 7.92 3.39
CA ALA A 24 3.75 8.52 2.40
C ALA A 24 2.70 7.54 1.85
N ALA A 25 3.11 6.30 1.57
CA ALA A 25 2.19 5.26 1.10
C ALA A 25 1.16 4.85 2.18
N LEU A 26 1.60 4.65 3.42
CA LEU A 26 0.73 4.29 4.55
C LEU A 26 -0.23 5.44 4.90
N SER A 27 0.24 6.69 4.88
CA SER A 27 -0.61 7.86 5.11
C SER A 27 -1.69 7.97 4.05
N TRP A 28 -1.39 7.70 2.78
CA TRP A 28 -2.41 7.69 1.73
C TRP A 28 -3.44 6.57 1.93
N ALA A 29 -2.99 5.37 2.29
CA ALA A 29 -3.89 4.25 2.56
C ALA A 29 -4.84 4.49 3.75
N GLN A 30 -4.45 5.33 4.71
CA GLN A 30 -5.28 5.73 5.85
C GLN A 30 -6.26 6.85 5.51
N ASP A 31 -5.89 7.75 4.60
CA ASP A 31 -6.62 8.99 4.30
C ASP A 31 -7.64 8.81 3.16
N GLU A 32 -7.50 7.76 2.34
CA GLU A 32 -8.42 7.49 1.24
C GLU A 32 -9.81 7.04 1.72
N GLU A 33 -10.67 8.03 1.93
CA GLU A 33 -12.12 7.86 2.08
C GLU A 33 -12.81 7.48 0.75
N GLU A 34 -12.09 7.50 -0.38
CA GLU A 34 -12.62 7.24 -1.74
C GLU A 34 -12.51 5.77 -2.19
N LEU A 35 -11.83 4.90 -1.43
CA LEU A 35 -11.78 3.47 -1.74
C LEU A 35 -13.06 2.77 -1.27
N ASP A 36 -13.66 1.95 -2.15
CA ASP A 36 -14.87 1.15 -1.85
C ASP A 36 -14.68 0.21 -0.63
N ASP A 37 -13.42 -0.16 -0.34
CA ASP A 37 -13.00 -1.01 0.77
C ASP A 37 -11.79 -0.39 1.51
N GLU A 38 -11.67 -0.69 2.80
CA GLU A 38 -10.53 -0.23 3.61
C GLU A 38 -9.26 -0.98 3.20
N VAL A 39 -8.18 -0.25 2.90
CA VAL A 39 -6.87 -0.87 2.68
C VAL A 39 -6.47 -1.62 3.96
N GLN A 40 -6.19 -2.91 3.85
CA GLN A 40 -5.72 -3.74 4.97
C GLN A 40 -4.22 -4.02 4.90
N ARG A 41 -3.63 -3.92 3.71
CA ARG A 41 -2.20 -4.18 3.52
C ARG A 41 -1.61 -3.29 2.44
N VAL A 42 -0.42 -2.78 2.73
CA VAL A 42 0.40 -2.05 1.75
C VAL A 42 1.67 -2.83 1.48
N GLU A 43 2.02 -2.99 0.20
CA GLU A 43 3.24 -3.66 -0.22
C GLU A 43 4.02 -2.78 -1.18
N TYR A 44 5.34 -2.89 -1.16
CA TYR A 44 6.23 -2.17 -2.07
C TYR A 44 7.02 -3.15 -2.94
N LEU A 45 7.32 -2.73 -4.16
CA LEU A 45 8.13 -3.51 -5.09
C LEU A 45 9.61 -3.39 -4.71
N GLY A 46 10.17 -4.50 -4.26
CA GLY A 46 11.59 -4.62 -3.94
C GLY A 46 12.47 -4.58 -5.19
N PRO A 47 13.79 -4.37 -5.01
CA PRO A 47 14.75 -4.29 -6.11
C PRO A 47 14.89 -5.60 -6.91
N GLU A 48 14.47 -6.72 -6.33
CA GLU A 48 14.49 -8.06 -6.94
C GLU A 48 13.20 -8.37 -7.73
N GLY A 49 12.22 -7.45 -7.72
CA GLY A 49 10.91 -7.63 -8.35
C GLY A 49 9.87 -8.29 -7.44
N ASP A 50 10.20 -8.55 -6.18
CA ASP A 50 9.29 -9.13 -5.19
C ASP A 50 8.51 -8.06 -4.43
N TRP A 51 7.24 -8.34 -4.14
CA TRP A 51 6.41 -7.51 -3.28
C TRP A 51 6.72 -7.79 -1.81
N ARG A 52 6.98 -6.71 -1.05
CA ARG A 52 7.33 -6.78 0.37
C ARG A 52 6.38 -5.92 1.19
N TRP A 53 6.05 -6.39 2.38
CA TRP A 53 5.16 -5.67 3.29
C TRP A 53 5.77 -4.33 3.72
N ALA A 54 5.03 -3.24 3.50
CA ALA A 54 5.48 -1.87 3.78
C ALA A 54 5.40 -1.49 5.27
N GLY A 55 4.55 -2.17 6.04
CA GLY A 55 4.32 -1.93 7.47
C GLY A 55 2.85 -2.07 7.85
N ALA A 56 2.58 -2.02 9.16
CA ALA A 56 1.21 -1.95 9.66
C ALA A 56 0.58 -0.59 9.31
N LEU A 57 -0.70 -0.63 8.93
CA LEU A 57 -1.51 0.55 8.68
C LEU A 57 -1.97 1.22 9.97
N GLU A 58 -2.06 0.48 11.07
CA GLU A 58 -2.34 1.03 12.39
C GLU A 58 -1.10 0.93 13.29
N GLY A 59 -0.83 2.01 14.01
CA GLY A 59 0.25 2.12 15.00
C GLY A 59 -0.17 3.04 16.15
#